data_AF-A0A3P5ZYI0-F1
#
_entry.id   AF-A0A3P5ZYI0-F1
#
_cell.length_a   1.000
_cell.length_b   1.000
_cell.length_c   1.000
_cell.angle_alpha   90.00
_cell.angle_beta   90.00
_cell.angle_gamma   90.00
#
_symmetry.space_group_name_H-M   'P 1'
#
loop_
_entity.id
_entity.type
_entity.pdbx_description
1 polymer ?
#
loop_
_entity_poly.entity_id
_entity_poly.type
_entity_poly.pdbx_seq_one_letter_code
_entity_poly.pdbx_strand_id
1 'polypeptide(L)'
;MNQTRRKRRSDPPLSRPDSLSPEMPFPSKSPSLLSPRVRNIFLLLTFCSIVFTLFTYCTFRRDQISSIARSLPLFSTQRRHLLFSIAASRDSWLRRSSYVRLWYSPNSSTRAVVFLDRRRLDPDPDHTLPPVIVSQDVSRFPYTFPGGLRSAIRVARVVKETIDRGDDNKDVRWFVFGDDDTVFFVDNLVTVLSKYDHRKWWYVGSNSEFYDQNVRYSFDMAFGGGGFAISASLGKVLARVLDSCLMRYAHLYGSDSRIFSCLAELGVALTHEPGFHQLVSEHYYICVVSRVSIFGKFSSFACLVWLVLDKSSLFPLMLIDEQQRVSIFGKFSSITEIDVRGNLFGLLCAHPLAPLVSLHHLDAVDPFFPKTNRTESVARLISAASFDSARILQQSVCYDSSNIVTVSVVWGYAIQVYEGNKLLPDLLTLQKTFSTWRRGSGVRSNYMFSTRDYKLHNVGNCHRAEALKRLQRIRVLSRKLKLNVEQMNPPRRQCCDISSPFNTSMVINIRQCMPDELIAMNT
;
A
#
# COMPACT_ATOMS: atom_id res chain seq x y z
N MET A 1 -28.08 -31.12 46.76
CA MET A 1 -27.23 -32.27 46.36
C MET A 1 -27.58 -32.70 44.94
N ASN A 2 -26.57 -33.11 44.18
CA ASN A 2 -26.56 -33.96 42.97
C ASN A 2 -27.51 -33.76 41.76
N GLN A 3 -26.85 -33.47 40.63
CA GLN A 3 -26.87 -34.22 39.35
C GLN A 3 -28.07 -34.17 38.38
N THR A 4 -27.88 -33.35 37.33
CA THR A 4 -27.94 -33.70 35.88
C THR A 4 -28.91 -34.78 35.36
N ARG A 5 -29.76 -34.41 34.37
CA ARG A 5 -30.16 -35.36 33.30
C ARG A 5 -30.56 -34.70 31.97
N ARG A 6 -30.22 -35.37 30.86
CA ARG A 6 -30.62 -35.10 29.46
C ARG A 6 -32.12 -35.38 29.22
N LYS A 7 -32.77 -34.71 28.24
CA LYS A 7 -33.11 -35.31 26.91
C LYS A 7 -33.79 -34.32 25.93
N ARG A 8 -33.69 -34.63 24.62
CA ARG A 8 -34.43 -33.99 23.52
C ARG A 8 -35.94 -34.24 23.62
N ARG A 9 -36.74 -33.34 23.02
CA ARG A 9 -38.10 -33.62 22.52
C ARG A 9 -38.11 -33.49 20.98
N SER A 10 -39.11 -34.05 20.35
CA SER A 10 -39.23 -34.22 18.89
C SER A 10 -40.64 -33.85 18.42
N ASP A 11 -40.74 -33.15 17.30
CA ASP A 11 -42.00 -32.63 16.77
C ASP A 11 -42.72 -33.65 15.84
N PRO A 12 -44.07 -33.63 15.76
CA PRO A 12 -44.85 -34.43 14.82
C PRO A 12 -45.04 -33.73 13.45
N PRO A 13 -45.32 -34.49 12.36
CA PRO A 13 -45.38 -33.94 11.00
C PRO A 13 -46.74 -33.39 10.55
N LEU A 14 -46.68 -32.60 9.48
CA LEU A 14 -47.75 -31.81 8.85
C LEU A 14 -48.72 -32.63 7.99
N SER A 15 -50.01 -32.29 7.98
CA SER A 15 -51.04 -32.82 7.07
C SER A 15 -51.50 -31.78 6.02
N ARG A 16 -52.03 -32.27 4.88
CA ARG A 16 -52.39 -31.47 3.69
C ARG A 16 -53.71 -30.70 3.87
N PRO A 17 -53.90 -29.56 3.17
CA PRO A 17 -55.21 -28.94 2.96
C PRO A 17 -55.91 -29.46 1.69
N ASP A 18 -57.23 -29.56 1.75
CA ASP A 18 -58.10 -29.87 0.61
C ASP A 18 -58.66 -28.61 -0.09
N SER A 19 -59.25 -28.85 -1.25
CA SER A 19 -59.81 -27.93 -2.25
C SER A 19 -60.81 -26.86 -1.78
N LEU A 20 -60.87 -25.74 -2.51
CA LEU A 20 -62.07 -25.28 -3.24
C LEU A 20 -61.79 -24.03 -4.09
N SER A 21 -62.34 -24.00 -5.30
CA SER A 21 -62.32 -22.85 -6.23
C SER A 21 -63.74 -22.49 -6.67
N PRO A 22 -63.99 -21.24 -7.09
CA PRO A 22 -64.93 -20.97 -8.18
C PRO A 22 -64.25 -20.30 -9.38
N GLU A 23 -64.80 -20.53 -10.57
CA GLU A 23 -64.25 -20.12 -11.85
C GLU A 23 -64.46 -18.62 -12.17
N MET A 24 -63.59 -18.06 -13.03
CA MET A 24 -63.89 -16.88 -13.84
C MET A 24 -63.90 -17.26 -15.32
N PRO A 25 -64.86 -16.79 -16.14
CA PRO A 25 -64.96 -17.16 -17.54
C PRO A 25 -63.89 -16.45 -18.40
N PHE A 26 -63.08 -17.23 -19.12
CA PHE A 26 -62.16 -16.72 -20.14
C PHE A 26 -62.89 -16.47 -21.47
N PRO A 27 -62.63 -15.34 -22.16
CA PRO A 27 -63.22 -15.07 -23.47
C PRO A 27 -62.64 -15.98 -24.55
N SER A 28 -63.51 -16.73 -25.23
CA SER A 28 -63.15 -17.61 -26.34
C SER A 28 -62.98 -16.83 -27.66
N LYS A 29 -61.71 -16.66 -28.07
CA LYS A 29 -61.27 -16.52 -29.48
C LYS A 29 -59.75 -16.49 -29.55
N SER A 30 -59.14 -17.62 -29.91
CA SER A 30 -57.74 -17.65 -30.34
C SER A 30 -57.63 -16.99 -31.73
N PRO A 31 -56.66 -16.08 -31.97
CA PRO A 31 -56.35 -15.67 -33.33
C PRO A 31 -55.75 -16.85 -34.10
N SER A 32 -55.99 -16.89 -35.41
CA SER A 32 -55.47 -17.95 -36.27
C SER A 32 -53.94 -18.03 -36.17
N LEU A 33 -53.42 -19.23 -35.90
CA LEU A 33 -51.98 -19.47 -35.90
C LEU A 33 -51.42 -19.12 -37.29
N LEU A 34 -50.53 -18.12 -37.32
CA LEU A 34 -49.69 -17.82 -38.49
C LEU A 34 -49.05 -19.12 -38.98
N SER A 35 -49.12 -19.37 -40.29
CA SER A 35 -48.59 -20.62 -40.84
C SER A 35 -47.10 -20.79 -40.48
N PRO A 36 -46.59 -22.03 -40.35
CA PRO A 36 -45.22 -22.27 -39.90
C PRO A 36 -44.17 -21.50 -40.72
N ARG A 37 -44.44 -21.30 -42.02
CA ARG A 37 -43.60 -20.49 -42.91
C ARG A 37 -43.57 -19.02 -42.50
N VAL A 38 -44.71 -18.40 -42.22
CA VAL A 38 -44.79 -16.98 -41.82
C VAL A 38 -44.15 -16.79 -40.44
N ARG A 39 -44.38 -17.71 -39.49
CA ARG A 39 -43.70 -17.68 -38.18
C ARG A 39 -42.17 -17.77 -38.32
N ASN A 40 -41.66 -18.65 -39.17
CA ASN A 40 -40.22 -18.78 -39.40
C ASN A 40 -39.63 -17.54 -40.11
N ILE A 41 -40.37 -16.90 -41.01
CA ILE A 41 -39.99 -15.62 -41.63
C ILE A 41 -39.88 -14.52 -40.55
N PHE A 42 -40.85 -14.39 -39.65
CA PHE A 42 -40.76 -13.43 -38.54
C PHE A 42 -39.55 -13.70 -37.62
N LEU A 43 -39.26 -14.96 -37.30
CA LEU A 43 -38.09 -15.33 -36.48
C LEU A 43 -36.75 -15.04 -37.19
N LEU A 44 -36.69 -15.22 -38.52
CA LEU A 44 -35.51 -14.87 -39.30
C LEU A 44 -35.30 -13.36 -39.35
N LEU A 45 -36.37 -12.59 -39.56
CA LEU A 45 -36.33 -11.13 -39.60
C LEU A 45 -35.94 -10.52 -38.24
N THR A 46 -36.44 -11.05 -37.12
CA THR A 46 -36.02 -10.60 -35.78
C THR A 46 -34.57 -10.96 -35.49
N PHE A 47 -34.11 -12.15 -35.87
CA PHE A 47 -32.70 -12.54 -35.76
C PHE A 47 -31.78 -11.61 -36.58
N CYS A 48 -32.12 -11.35 -37.84
CA CYS A 48 -31.38 -10.42 -38.70
C CYS A 48 -31.37 -8.99 -38.13
N SER A 49 -32.48 -8.52 -37.56
CA SER A 49 -32.57 -7.21 -36.89
C SER A 49 -31.68 -7.12 -35.64
N ILE A 50 -31.63 -8.18 -34.83
CA ILE A 50 -30.73 -8.26 -33.66
C ILE A 50 -29.26 -8.27 -34.11
N VAL A 51 -28.89 -9.07 -35.12
CA VAL A 51 -27.53 -9.10 -35.66
C VAL A 51 -27.13 -7.76 -36.26
N PHE A 52 -28.03 -7.09 -37.00
CA PHE A 52 -27.79 -5.76 -37.55
C PHE A 52 -27.61 -4.71 -36.45
N THR A 53 -28.46 -4.73 -35.42
CA THR A 53 -28.35 -3.81 -34.26
C THR A 53 -27.06 -4.03 -33.49
N LEU A 54 -26.64 -5.29 -33.28
CA LEU A 54 -25.35 -5.61 -32.64
C LEU A 54 -24.17 -5.17 -33.52
N PHE A 55 -24.26 -5.35 -34.84
CA PHE A 55 -23.21 -4.91 -35.76
C PHE A 55 -23.08 -3.38 -35.79
N THR A 56 -24.19 -2.64 -35.91
CA THR A 56 -24.18 -1.17 -35.87
C THR A 56 -23.74 -0.62 -34.51
N TYR A 57 -24.12 -1.27 -33.40
CA TYR A 57 -23.63 -0.92 -32.07
C TYR A 57 -22.12 -1.16 -31.91
N CYS A 58 -21.62 -2.28 -32.45
CA CYS A 58 -20.18 -2.59 -32.46
C CYS A 58 -19.37 -1.64 -33.35
N THR A 59 -19.85 -1.29 -34.55
CA THR A 59 -19.17 -0.31 -35.41
C THR A 59 -19.24 1.09 -34.83
N PHE A 60 -20.39 1.53 -34.33
CA PHE A 60 -20.53 2.83 -33.66
C PHE A 60 -19.62 2.93 -32.42
N ARG A 61 -19.55 1.89 -31.57
CA ARG A 61 -18.54 1.83 -30.50
C ARG A 61 -17.12 1.93 -31.04
N ARG A 62 -16.79 1.22 -32.12
CA ARG A 62 -15.43 1.19 -32.68
C ARG A 62 -15.00 2.55 -33.22
N ASP A 63 -15.91 3.28 -33.85
CA ASP A 63 -15.68 4.64 -34.34
C ASP A 63 -15.64 5.67 -33.20
N GLN A 64 -16.48 5.50 -32.17
CA GLN A 64 -16.41 6.35 -30.96
C GLN A 64 -15.08 6.14 -30.21
N ILE A 65 -14.65 4.89 -30.02
CA ILE A 65 -13.35 4.55 -29.42
C ILE A 65 -12.21 5.11 -30.28
N SER A 66 -12.32 5.03 -31.61
CA SER A 66 -11.30 5.53 -32.54
C SER A 66 -11.23 7.07 -32.62
N SER A 67 -12.33 7.77 -32.36
CA SER A 67 -12.36 9.25 -32.31
C SER A 67 -11.89 9.76 -30.94
N ILE A 68 -12.27 9.09 -29.84
CA ILE A 68 -11.76 9.37 -28.49
C ILE A 68 -10.23 9.13 -28.44
N ALA A 69 -9.73 8.05 -29.03
CA ALA A 69 -8.30 7.77 -29.14
C ALA A 69 -7.54 8.73 -30.09
N ARG A 70 -8.23 9.59 -30.84
CA ARG A 70 -7.62 10.65 -31.66
C ARG A 70 -7.70 12.04 -31.03
N SER A 71 -8.44 12.21 -29.93
CA SER A 71 -8.33 13.42 -29.11
C SER A 71 -7.11 13.31 -28.20
N LEU A 72 -6.19 14.28 -28.32
CA LEU A 72 -4.99 14.46 -27.50
C LEU A 72 -5.24 14.20 -25.99
N PRO A 73 -4.23 13.75 -25.22
CA PRO A 73 -4.37 13.49 -23.79
C PRO A 73 -4.69 14.80 -23.06
N LEU A 74 -5.99 15.03 -22.82
CA LEU A 74 -6.56 16.35 -22.60
C LEU A 74 -6.07 17.02 -21.30
N PHE A 75 -5.45 16.25 -20.40
CA PHE A 75 -4.83 16.73 -19.16
C PHE A 75 -3.44 16.11 -18.92
N SER A 76 -2.43 16.54 -19.67
CA SER A 76 -1.01 16.23 -19.35
C SER A 76 -0.67 16.72 -17.93
N THR A 77 -0.63 15.78 -16.98
CA THR A 77 -0.13 16.00 -15.61
C THR A 77 1.40 15.97 -15.64
N GLN A 78 2.04 16.81 -14.82
CA GLN A 78 3.48 17.10 -14.83
C GLN A 78 3.89 17.46 -13.40
N ARG A 79 5.19 17.36 -13.05
CA ARG A 79 5.69 17.56 -11.67
C ARG A 79 5.14 18.83 -10.99
N ARG A 80 5.17 19.98 -11.68
CA ARG A 80 4.66 21.26 -11.13
C ARG A 80 3.18 21.21 -10.69
N HIS A 81 2.35 20.37 -11.31
CA HIS A 81 0.92 20.32 -11.01
C HIS A 81 0.60 19.57 -9.70
N LEU A 82 1.60 18.98 -9.05
CA LEU A 82 1.51 18.32 -7.74
C LEU A 82 2.07 19.27 -6.67
N LEU A 83 1.38 19.37 -5.54
CA LEU A 83 1.89 19.98 -4.31
C LEU A 83 2.01 18.90 -3.23
N PHE A 84 3.22 18.66 -2.74
CA PHE A 84 3.49 17.74 -1.64
C PHE A 84 3.41 18.46 -0.29
N SER A 85 2.58 17.98 0.61
CA SER A 85 2.44 18.49 1.97
C SER A 85 2.88 17.42 2.96
N ILE A 86 4.06 17.65 3.54
CA ILE A 86 4.72 16.69 4.43
C ILE A 86 4.39 17.03 5.88
N ALA A 87 3.73 16.11 6.57
CA ALA A 87 3.49 16.24 8.00
C ALA A 87 4.72 15.78 8.78
N ALA A 88 5.16 16.62 9.72
CA ALA A 88 6.36 16.36 10.51
C ALA A 88 6.23 16.91 11.93
N SER A 89 7.09 16.47 12.83
CA SER A 89 7.38 17.18 14.09
C SER A 89 8.76 17.81 13.99
N ARG A 90 9.05 18.83 14.80
CA ARG A 90 10.38 19.46 14.88
C ARG A 90 11.48 18.41 15.09
N ASP A 91 11.22 17.42 15.95
CA ASP A 91 12.21 16.45 16.42
C ASP A 91 12.33 15.22 15.49
N SER A 92 11.30 14.93 14.69
CA SER A 92 11.38 13.96 13.59
C SER A 92 12.04 14.58 12.35
N TRP A 93 11.70 15.83 12.00
CA TRP A 93 12.26 16.57 10.87
C TRP A 93 13.79 16.74 10.97
N LEU A 94 14.29 17.04 12.16
CA LEU A 94 15.74 17.10 12.46
C LEU A 94 16.50 15.84 12.07
N ARG A 95 15.85 14.66 12.13
CA ARG A 95 16.45 13.35 11.83
C ARG A 95 16.16 12.89 10.41
N ARG A 96 14.97 13.22 9.88
CA ARG A 96 14.38 12.60 8.68
C ARG A 96 14.33 13.48 7.44
N SER A 97 14.60 14.79 7.56
CA SER A 97 14.76 15.70 6.41
C SER A 97 15.73 15.18 5.34
N SER A 98 16.70 14.35 5.73
CA SER A 98 17.59 13.63 4.82
C SER A 98 16.88 12.73 3.80
N TYR A 99 15.76 12.10 4.15
CA TYR A 99 14.94 11.29 3.22
C TYR A 99 14.18 12.18 2.23
N VAL A 100 13.60 13.28 2.70
CA VAL A 100 12.87 14.24 1.83
C VAL A 100 13.81 14.89 0.81
N ARG A 101 15.05 15.19 1.19
CA ARG A 101 16.10 15.70 0.27
C ARG A 101 16.39 14.74 -0.91
N LEU A 102 16.11 13.44 -0.79
CA LEU A 102 16.40 12.48 -1.87
C LEU A 102 15.44 12.58 -3.06
N TRP A 103 14.21 13.04 -2.85
CA TRP A 103 13.17 13.11 -3.88
C TRP A 103 12.65 14.54 -4.13
N TYR A 104 12.79 15.44 -3.16
CA TYR A 104 12.57 16.86 -3.38
C TYR A 104 13.68 17.43 -4.27
N SER A 105 13.29 18.24 -5.26
CA SER A 105 14.22 18.82 -6.22
C SER A 105 13.71 20.19 -6.66
N PRO A 106 14.26 21.29 -6.10
CA PRO A 106 13.78 22.64 -6.38
C PRO A 106 13.96 22.99 -7.86
N ASN A 107 15.10 22.60 -8.45
CA ASN A 107 15.44 22.87 -9.85
C ASN A 107 14.54 22.14 -10.87
N SER A 108 13.76 21.13 -10.45
CA SER A 108 12.85 20.38 -11.34
C SER A 108 11.35 20.68 -11.10
N SER A 109 11.06 21.80 -10.42
CA SER A 109 9.71 22.30 -10.16
C SER A 109 8.84 21.38 -9.26
N THR A 110 9.46 20.59 -8.38
CA THR A 110 8.72 19.88 -7.32
C THR A 110 8.22 20.89 -6.29
N ARG A 111 6.90 21.14 -6.25
CA ARG A 111 6.29 22.01 -5.21
C ARG A 111 6.09 21.17 -3.95
N ALA A 112 6.71 21.58 -2.84
CA ALA A 112 6.55 20.90 -1.56
C ALA A 112 6.53 21.90 -0.39
N VAL A 113 5.93 21.50 0.73
CA VAL A 113 5.90 22.26 1.99
C VAL A 113 5.88 21.29 3.17
N VAL A 114 6.56 21.64 4.26
CA VAL A 114 6.67 20.81 5.48
C VAL A 114 5.95 21.49 6.64
N PHE A 115 5.03 20.77 7.28
CA PHE A 115 4.19 21.25 8.39
C PHE A 115 4.69 20.70 9.73
N LEU A 116 5.32 21.56 10.54
CA LEU A 116 5.77 21.24 11.90
C LEU A 116 4.68 21.47 12.96
N ASP A 117 4.86 20.82 14.11
CA ASP A 117 4.12 21.01 15.35
C ASP A 117 4.51 22.31 16.09
N ARG A 118 5.75 22.77 15.94
CA ARG A 118 6.28 23.98 16.61
C ARG A 118 7.43 24.62 15.85
N ARG A 119 7.71 25.89 16.17
CA ARG A 119 8.79 26.69 15.55
C ARG A 119 10.17 26.05 15.79
N ARG A 120 11.01 26.07 14.75
CA ARG A 120 12.43 25.70 14.82
C ARG A 120 13.28 26.95 15.12
N LEU A 121 14.37 26.78 15.86
CA LEU A 121 15.26 27.88 16.30
C LEU A 121 16.59 27.94 15.52
N ASP A 122 16.72 27.13 14.46
CA ASP A 122 17.95 26.97 13.66
C ASP A 122 18.10 28.02 12.54
N PRO A 123 19.33 28.29 12.07
CA PRO A 123 19.65 29.35 11.11
C PRO A 123 19.27 29.04 9.65
N ASP A 124 19.54 30.03 8.80
CA ASP A 124 19.43 30.19 7.33
C ASP A 124 18.79 29.03 6.50
N PRO A 125 17.85 29.33 5.58
CA PRO A 125 17.04 28.30 4.93
C PRO A 125 17.86 27.43 3.96
N ASP A 126 17.98 26.14 4.28
CA ASP A 126 18.52 25.13 3.36
C ASP A 126 17.63 24.99 2.12
N HIS A 127 18.03 25.64 1.03
CA HIS A 127 17.34 25.61 -0.26
C HIS A 127 17.26 24.21 -0.89
N THR A 128 18.01 23.21 -0.39
CA THR A 128 17.87 21.80 -0.81
C THR A 128 16.70 21.08 -0.16
N LEU A 129 15.98 21.73 0.75
CA LEU A 129 14.78 21.21 1.41
C LEU A 129 13.53 22.06 1.08
N PRO A 130 12.31 21.50 1.26
CA PRO A 130 11.10 22.29 1.13
C PRO A 130 10.99 23.40 2.20
N PRO A 131 10.28 24.50 1.91
CA PRO A 131 9.93 25.49 2.93
C PRO A 131 9.15 24.85 4.09
N VAL A 132 9.47 25.31 5.30
CA VAL A 132 8.94 24.77 6.56
C VAL A 132 8.00 25.79 7.19
N ILE A 133 6.79 25.35 7.56
CA ILE A 133 5.78 26.15 8.23
C ILE A 133 5.29 25.47 9.52
N VAL A 134 4.85 26.25 10.49
CA VAL A 134 4.22 25.75 11.71
C VAL A 134 2.73 25.60 11.45
N SER A 135 2.16 24.46 11.84
CA SER A 135 0.72 24.20 11.69
C SER A 135 -0.09 25.14 12.59
N GLN A 136 -1.31 25.46 12.19
CA GLN A 136 -2.22 26.28 13.00
C GLN A 136 -2.66 25.55 14.28
N ASP A 137 -3.18 26.32 15.25
CA ASP A 137 -3.69 25.74 16.49
C ASP A 137 -4.92 24.83 16.26
N VAL A 138 -4.90 23.69 16.94
CA VAL A 138 -5.95 22.66 16.94
C VAL A 138 -6.54 22.42 18.33
N SER A 139 -6.24 23.28 19.32
CA SER A 139 -6.72 23.18 20.70
C SER A 139 -8.23 22.95 20.81
N ARG A 140 -9.02 23.65 19.97
CA ARG A 140 -10.50 23.60 19.96
C ARG A 140 -11.12 22.25 19.57
N PHE A 141 -10.40 21.36 18.90
CA PHE A 141 -10.97 20.10 18.41
C PHE A 141 -10.91 19.01 19.49
N PRO A 142 -12.01 18.31 19.82
CA PRO A 142 -11.99 17.25 20.81
C PRO A 142 -11.16 16.04 20.32
N TYR A 143 -10.49 15.35 21.25
CA TYR A 143 -9.81 14.08 21.02
C TYR A 143 -10.21 13.14 22.16
N THR A 144 -10.88 12.03 21.84
CA THR A 144 -11.47 11.13 22.84
C THR A 144 -11.00 9.68 22.69
N PHE A 145 -10.10 9.39 21.74
CA PHE A 145 -9.54 8.05 21.57
C PHE A 145 -8.57 7.70 22.72
N PRO A 146 -8.81 6.63 23.51
CA PRO A 146 -7.95 6.28 24.64
C PRO A 146 -6.54 5.85 24.20
N GLY A 147 -5.50 6.48 24.75
CA GLY A 147 -4.10 6.12 24.50
C GLY A 147 -3.53 6.53 23.14
N GLY A 148 -4.29 7.27 22.33
CA GLY A 148 -3.79 7.86 21.08
C GLY A 148 -3.22 9.27 21.27
N LEU A 149 -2.56 9.81 20.24
CA LEU A 149 -1.93 11.13 20.28
C LEU A 149 -2.80 12.20 19.63
N ARG A 150 -3.03 13.31 20.36
CA ARG A 150 -3.76 14.50 19.89
C ARG A 150 -3.13 15.15 18.64
N SER A 151 -1.84 14.90 18.39
CA SER A 151 -1.12 15.33 17.18
C SER A 151 -1.78 14.83 15.89
N ALA A 152 -2.53 13.72 15.92
CA ALA A 152 -3.30 13.22 14.78
C ALA A 152 -4.31 14.23 14.23
N ILE A 153 -4.87 15.12 15.08
CA ILE A 153 -5.77 16.19 14.62
C ILE A 153 -5.00 17.20 13.78
N ARG A 154 -3.83 17.64 14.24
CA ARG A 154 -2.94 18.55 13.50
C ARG A 154 -2.56 17.95 12.15
N VAL A 155 -2.12 16.69 12.14
CA VAL A 155 -1.72 15.99 10.91
C VAL A 155 -2.89 15.87 9.93
N ALA A 156 -4.11 15.58 10.38
CA ALA A 156 -5.29 15.64 9.50
C ALA A 156 -5.55 17.07 8.98
N ARG A 157 -5.39 18.09 9.82
CA ARG A 157 -5.69 19.48 9.45
C ARG A 157 -4.70 20.09 8.44
N VAL A 158 -3.50 19.51 8.29
CA VAL A 158 -2.55 19.82 7.19
C VAL A 158 -3.25 19.81 5.82
N VAL A 159 -4.27 18.95 5.61
CA VAL A 159 -5.06 18.94 4.38
C VAL A 159 -5.72 20.29 4.11
N LYS A 160 -6.50 20.80 5.07
CA LYS A 160 -7.14 22.13 4.96
C LYS A 160 -6.11 23.24 4.86
N GLU A 161 -5.09 23.22 5.71
CA GLU A 161 -4.06 24.27 5.74
C GLU A 161 -3.23 24.32 4.44
N THR A 162 -3.08 23.20 3.72
CA THR A 162 -2.48 23.18 2.38
C THR A 162 -3.36 23.86 1.34
N ILE A 163 -4.65 23.55 1.36
CA ILE A 163 -5.61 23.97 0.32
C ILE A 163 -5.96 25.45 0.47
N ASP A 164 -6.15 25.92 1.70
CA ASP A 164 -6.50 27.30 2.04
C ASP A 164 -5.39 28.32 1.71
N ARG A 165 -4.17 27.88 1.37
CA ARG A 165 -3.06 28.77 0.95
C ARG A 165 -3.27 29.51 -0.38
N GLY A 166 -4.36 29.22 -1.09
CA GLY A 166 -4.99 30.17 -2.04
C GLY A 166 -4.16 30.57 -3.27
N ASP A 167 -3.22 31.49 -3.10
CA ASP A 167 -2.49 32.14 -4.20
C ASP A 167 -1.37 31.29 -4.79
N ASP A 168 -0.67 30.49 -3.97
CA ASP A 168 0.36 29.52 -4.42
C ASP A 168 -0.24 28.37 -5.26
N ASN A 169 -1.55 28.13 -5.13
CA ASN A 169 -2.22 26.90 -5.56
C ASN A 169 -2.90 26.97 -6.94
N LYS A 170 -2.80 28.09 -7.68
CA LYS A 170 -3.56 28.33 -8.92
C LYS A 170 -3.29 27.35 -10.06
N ASP A 171 -2.11 26.75 -10.10
CA ASP A 171 -1.68 25.71 -11.06
C ASP A 171 -1.56 24.30 -10.42
N VAL A 172 -2.04 24.13 -9.18
CA VAL A 172 -2.05 22.82 -8.50
C VAL A 172 -3.29 22.04 -8.92
N ARG A 173 -3.07 20.82 -9.43
CA ARG A 173 -4.10 19.87 -9.84
C ARG A 173 -4.27 18.72 -8.84
N TRP A 174 -3.21 18.42 -8.09
CA TRP A 174 -3.14 17.33 -7.13
C TRP A 174 -2.45 17.79 -5.85
N PHE A 175 -3.13 17.61 -4.71
CA PHE A 175 -2.53 17.75 -3.40
C PHE A 175 -2.10 16.36 -2.92
N VAL A 176 -0.83 16.19 -2.59
CA VAL A 176 -0.21 14.92 -2.16
C VAL A 176 0.21 15.06 -0.71
N PHE A 177 -0.14 14.08 0.12
CA PHE A 177 0.15 14.08 1.55
C PHE A 177 1.00 12.87 1.93
N GLY A 178 1.86 13.03 2.93
CA GLY A 178 2.70 11.99 3.50
C GLY A 178 3.50 12.52 4.69
N ASP A 179 4.34 11.68 5.29
CA ASP A 179 5.12 12.00 6.48
C ASP A 179 6.61 12.23 6.17
N ASP A 180 7.41 12.68 7.15
CA ASP A 180 8.82 13.03 6.96
C ASP A 180 9.78 11.84 6.72
N ASP A 181 9.32 10.61 6.98
CA ASP A 181 9.96 9.35 6.60
C ASP A 181 9.33 8.70 5.35
N THR A 182 8.46 9.41 4.63
CA THR A 182 7.90 8.98 3.35
C THR A 182 8.77 9.45 2.18
N VAL A 183 9.09 8.51 1.29
CA VAL A 183 9.89 8.75 0.07
C VAL A 183 9.04 8.52 -1.17
N PHE A 184 8.92 9.55 -2.00
CA PHE A 184 8.10 9.52 -3.21
C PHE A 184 8.94 9.34 -4.49
N PHE A 185 8.49 8.42 -5.36
CA PHE A 185 9.00 8.25 -6.71
C PHE A 185 8.23 9.20 -7.64
N VAL A 186 8.60 10.48 -7.62
CA VAL A 186 7.80 11.59 -8.19
C VAL A 186 7.36 11.37 -9.64
N ASP A 187 8.22 10.84 -10.52
CA ASP A 187 7.85 10.58 -11.92
C ASP A 187 6.80 9.46 -12.08
N ASN A 188 6.86 8.45 -11.22
CA ASN A 188 5.86 7.39 -11.17
C ASN A 188 4.54 7.92 -10.61
N LEU A 189 4.57 8.78 -9.58
CA LEU A 189 3.36 9.46 -9.08
C LEU A 189 2.72 10.36 -10.14
N VAL A 190 3.51 11.18 -10.85
CA VAL A 190 3.01 12.00 -11.97
C VAL A 190 2.39 11.13 -13.05
N THR A 191 3.00 9.98 -13.36
CA THR A 191 2.46 9.02 -14.33
C THR A 191 1.14 8.43 -13.84
N VAL A 192 1.08 7.91 -12.60
CA VAL A 192 -0.14 7.35 -12.00
C VAL A 192 -1.28 8.38 -11.97
N LEU A 193 -1.02 9.62 -11.52
CA LEU A 193 -2.02 10.68 -11.47
C LEU A 193 -2.43 11.23 -12.84
N SER A 194 -1.67 10.93 -13.91
CA SER A 194 -2.07 11.28 -15.28
C SER A 194 -3.25 10.44 -15.81
N LYS A 195 -3.59 9.31 -15.16
CA LYS A 195 -4.79 8.49 -15.47
C LYS A 195 -6.10 9.22 -15.19
N TYR A 196 -6.08 10.21 -14.30
CA TYR A 196 -7.28 10.74 -13.66
C TYR A 196 -7.56 12.20 -14.04
N ASP A 197 -8.81 12.48 -14.43
CA ASP A 197 -9.26 13.86 -14.64
C ASP A 197 -9.38 14.58 -13.29
N HIS A 198 -8.35 15.32 -12.92
CA HIS A 198 -8.24 16.14 -11.70
C HIS A 198 -9.40 17.13 -11.44
N ARG A 199 -10.26 17.39 -12.44
CA ARG A 199 -11.46 18.21 -12.29
C ARG A 199 -12.63 17.43 -11.66
N LYS A 200 -12.57 16.10 -11.67
CA LYS A 200 -13.45 15.19 -10.93
C LYS A 200 -12.86 14.86 -9.56
N TRP A 201 -13.71 14.41 -8.65
CA TRP A 201 -13.31 14.06 -7.29
C TRP A 201 -12.59 12.71 -7.26
N TRP A 202 -11.29 12.76 -6.96
CA TRP A 202 -10.45 11.58 -6.77
C TRP A 202 -9.73 11.65 -5.43
N TYR A 203 -9.78 10.54 -4.69
CA TYR A 203 -8.96 10.21 -3.53
C TYR A 203 -8.15 8.96 -3.89
N VAL A 204 -6.83 9.11 -4.01
CA VAL A 204 -5.92 8.13 -4.62
C VAL A 204 -4.86 7.72 -3.60
N GLY A 205 -4.62 6.43 -3.45
CA GLY A 205 -3.62 5.88 -2.51
C GLY A 205 -3.75 4.37 -2.39
N SER A 206 -3.12 3.75 -1.38
CA SER A 206 -3.21 2.31 -1.14
C SER A 206 -3.69 1.98 0.26
N ASN A 207 -4.28 0.80 0.39
CA ASN A 207 -4.49 0.15 1.67
C ASN A 207 -3.14 -0.27 2.32
N SER A 208 -3.21 -0.68 3.58
CA SER A 208 -2.10 -1.28 4.32
C SER A 208 -1.77 -2.69 3.80
N GLU A 209 -0.53 -3.13 3.97
CA GLU A 209 -0.06 -4.47 3.70
C GLU A 209 -0.68 -5.53 4.65
N PHE A 210 -1.32 -5.10 5.74
CA PHE A 210 -1.90 -5.91 6.81
C PHE A 210 -3.43 -6.00 6.75
N TYR A 211 -3.95 -7.22 6.67
CA TYR A 211 -5.36 -7.49 6.42
C TYR A 211 -6.29 -6.97 7.52
N ASP A 212 -5.98 -7.21 8.80
CA ASP A 212 -6.89 -6.87 9.90
C ASP A 212 -7.06 -5.34 10.06
N GLN A 213 -6.10 -4.54 9.59
CA GLN A 213 -6.23 -3.09 9.51
C GLN A 213 -7.22 -2.69 8.42
N ASN A 214 -7.09 -3.25 7.23
CA ASN A 214 -7.96 -2.90 6.11
C ASN A 214 -9.42 -3.29 6.38
N VAL A 215 -9.68 -4.44 7.02
CA VAL A 215 -11.02 -4.83 7.50
C VAL A 215 -11.62 -3.74 8.39
N ARG A 216 -10.82 -3.10 9.26
CA ARG A 216 -11.30 -2.05 10.17
C ARG A 216 -11.76 -0.79 9.42
N TYR A 217 -11.14 -0.49 8.29
CA TYR A 217 -11.39 0.70 7.48
C TYR A 217 -12.07 0.36 6.14
N SER A 218 -12.83 -0.74 6.11
CA SER A 218 -13.63 -1.20 4.96
C SER A 218 -12.86 -1.39 3.65
N PHE A 219 -11.52 -1.52 3.70
CA PHE A 219 -10.63 -1.50 2.54
C PHE A 219 -10.69 -0.19 1.71
N ASP A 220 -11.31 0.88 2.23
CA ASP A 220 -11.54 2.16 1.52
C ASP A 220 -10.72 3.33 2.09
N MET A 221 -9.77 3.07 2.99
CA MET A 221 -8.83 4.07 3.49
C MET A 221 -7.46 3.95 2.80
N ALA A 222 -6.96 5.07 2.26
CA ALA A 222 -5.54 5.22 1.98
C ALA A 222 -4.80 5.57 3.28
N PHE A 223 -3.75 4.81 3.58
CA PHE A 223 -2.96 5.01 4.80
C PHE A 223 -2.02 6.21 4.66
N GLY A 224 -1.99 7.05 5.71
CA GLY A 224 -1.35 8.37 5.66
C GLY A 224 0.16 8.32 5.41
N GLY A 225 0.84 7.34 6.02
CA GLY A 225 2.29 7.18 5.92
C GLY A 225 2.76 6.78 4.52
N GLY A 226 2.15 5.76 3.92
CA GLY A 226 2.33 5.39 2.51
C GLY A 226 2.01 6.56 1.57
N GLY A 227 1.16 7.49 2.02
CA GLY A 227 0.82 8.71 1.34
C GLY A 227 -0.41 8.57 0.48
N PHE A 228 -1.06 9.70 0.20
CA PHE A 228 -2.26 9.75 -0.63
C PHE A 228 -2.31 11.06 -1.41
N ALA A 229 -3.04 11.07 -2.51
CA ALA A 229 -3.30 12.24 -3.31
C ALA A 229 -4.81 12.52 -3.40
N ILE A 230 -5.20 13.79 -3.34
CA ILE A 230 -6.55 14.24 -3.69
C ILE A 230 -6.50 15.22 -4.85
N SER A 231 -7.46 15.06 -5.75
CA SER A 231 -7.72 16.03 -6.82
C SER A 231 -7.99 17.43 -6.26
N ALA A 232 -7.56 18.47 -6.97
CA ALA A 232 -7.78 19.85 -6.54
C ALA A 232 -9.26 20.26 -6.47
N SER A 233 -10.12 19.60 -7.25
CA SER A 233 -11.58 19.76 -7.19
C SER A 233 -12.16 19.25 -5.86
N LEU A 234 -11.76 18.05 -5.42
CA LEU A 234 -12.16 17.46 -4.14
C LEU A 234 -11.59 18.25 -2.96
N GLY A 235 -10.31 18.64 -3.02
CA GLY A 235 -9.65 19.39 -1.95
C GLY A 235 -10.42 20.68 -1.59
N LYS A 236 -10.84 21.46 -2.59
CA LYS A 236 -11.63 22.69 -2.39
C LYS A 236 -12.96 22.47 -1.66
N VAL A 237 -13.54 21.26 -1.74
CA VAL A 237 -14.76 20.89 -1.03
C VAL A 237 -14.42 20.39 0.37
N LEU A 238 -13.48 19.45 0.48
CA LEU A 238 -13.02 18.89 1.75
C LEU A 238 -12.55 19.98 2.73
N ALA A 239 -11.76 20.95 2.27
CA ALA A 239 -11.25 22.04 3.11
C ALA A 239 -12.35 22.94 3.72
N ARG A 240 -13.55 22.99 3.11
CA ARG A 240 -14.71 23.72 3.67
C ARG A 240 -15.40 22.96 4.80
N VAL A 241 -15.46 21.63 4.70
CA VAL A 241 -16.17 20.78 5.67
C VAL A 241 -15.27 20.20 6.76
N LEU A 242 -13.95 20.14 6.53
CA LEU A 242 -12.99 19.40 7.37
C LEU A 242 -13.06 19.78 8.85
N ASP A 243 -13.07 21.08 9.18
CA ASP A 243 -13.11 21.51 10.59
C ASP A 243 -14.38 20.98 11.30
N SER A 244 -15.55 20.98 10.64
CA SER A 244 -16.78 20.39 11.20
C SER A 244 -16.70 18.87 11.35
N CYS A 245 -16.02 18.20 10.41
CA CYS A 245 -15.83 16.77 10.40
C CYS A 245 -14.88 16.32 11.52
N LEU A 246 -13.79 17.06 11.76
CA LEU A 246 -12.86 16.82 12.86
C LEU A 246 -13.54 16.89 14.25
N MET A 247 -14.59 17.71 14.40
CA MET A 247 -15.41 17.73 15.62
C MET A 247 -16.21 16.42 15.81
N ARG A 248 -16.76 15.85 14.73
CA ARG A 248 -17.54 14.59 14.77
C ARG A 248 -16.65 13.37 15.04
N TYR A 249 -15.48 13.33 14.41
CA TYR A 249 -14.54 12.20 14.48
C TYR A 249 -13.44 12.35 15.55
N ALA A 250 -13.78 13.00 16.67
CA ALA A 250 -12.94 13.11 17.86
C ALA A 250 -12.45 11.75 18.41
N HIS A 251 -13.25 10.71 18.20
CA HIS A 251 -13.08 9.35 18.72
C HIS A 251 -12.20 8.45 17.84
N LEU A 252 -11.71 8.92 16.69
CA LEU A 252 -10.82 8.14 15.83
C LEU A 252 -9.36 8.18 16.31
N TYR A 253 -8.57 7.19 15.90
CA TYR A 253 -7.16 7.07 16.31
C TYR A 253 -6.27 8.08 15.56
N GLY A 254 -6.01 7.80 14.27
CA GLY A 254 -5.04 8.50 13.43
C GLY A 254 -5.60 9.70 12.65
N SER A 255 -4.75 10.31 11.84
CA SER A 255 -5.08 11.40 10.92
C SER A 255 -5.77 10.89 9.66
N ASP A 256 -5.22 9.82 9.10
CA ASP A 256 -5.73 9.02 7.99
C ASP A 256 -7.22 8.67 8.12
N SER A 257 -7.60 8.03 9.24
CA SER A 257 -8.96 7.61 9.55
C SER A 257 -9.94 8.78 9.65
N ARG A 258 -9.47 9.96 10.06
CA ARG A 258 -10.27 11.20 10.04
C ARG A 258 -10.48 11.69 8.61
N ILE A 259 -9.42 11.78 7.81
CA ILE A 259 -9.52 12.20 6.40
C ILE A 259 -10.42 11.25 5.60
N PHE A 260 -10.21 9.94 5.74
CA PHE A 260 -11.07 8.90 5.17
C PHE A 260 -12.54 9.10 5.57
N SER A 261 -12.83 9.29 6.86
CA SER A 261 -14.22 9.49 7.31
C SER A 261 -14.86 10.76 6.73
N CYS A 262 -14.10 11.87 6.62
CA CYS A 262 -14.58 13.09 5.98
C CYS A 262 -14.79 12.94 4.46
N LEU A 263 -14.02 12.08 3.80
CA LEU A 263 -14.19 11.76 2.38
C LEU A 263 -15.38 10.82 2.15
N ALA A 264 -15.61 9.87 3.05
CA ALA A 264 -16.78 9.01 3.05
C ALA A 264 -18.09 9.80 3.26
N GLU A 265 -18.10 10.81 4.13
CA GLU A 265 -19.24 11.76 4.27
C GLU A 265 -19.54 12.53 2.96
N LEU A 266 -18.52 12.76 2.12
CA LEU A 266 -18.66 13.38 0.80
C LEU A 266 -19.01 12.36 -0.31
N GLY A 267 -19.18 11.08 0.02
CA GLY A 267 -19.46 10.00 -0.93
C GLY A 267 -18.27 9.62 -1.82
N VAL A 268 -17.03 9.91 -1.39
CA VAL A 268 -15.81 9.60 -2.16
C VAL A 268 -15.12 8.36 -1.62
N ALA A 269 -15.13 7.29 -2.41
CA ALA A 269 -14.40 6.05 -2.14
C ALA A 269 -12.92 6.14 -2.58
N LEU A 270 -12.11 5.20 -2.09
CA LEU A 270 -10.70 5.08 -2.47
C LEU A 270 -10.53 4.64 -3.93
N THR A 271 -9.66 5.35 -4.63
CA THR A 271 -9.08 4.92 -5.91
C THR A 271 -7.76 4.23 -5.63
N HIS A 272 -7.81 2.90 -5.56
CA HIS A 272 -6.70 2.08 -5.08
C HIS A 272 -5.54 1.98 -6.08
N GLU A 273 -4.35 2.41 -5.66
CA GLU A 273 -3.10 2.35 -6.41
C GLU A 273 -2.04 1.53 -5.64
N PRO A 274 -1.76 0.27 -6.03
CA PRO A 274 -0.92 -0.65 -5.24
C PRO A 274 0.58 -0.31 -5.22
N GLY A 275 0.98 0.88 -5.67
CA GLY A 275 2.37 1.36 -5.64
C GLY A 275 2.67 2.29 -4.46
N PHE A 276 1.66 2.71 -3.69
CA PHE A 276 1.88 3.39 -2.40
C PHE A 276 2.05 2.30 -1.33
N HIS A 277 3.17 2.30 -0.59
CA HIS A 277 3.44 1.25 0.41
C HIS A 277 3.47 1.79 1.83
N GLN A 278 2.68 1.16 2.71
CA GLN A 278 2.63 1.45 4.13
C GLN A 278 3.58 0.49 4.87
N LEU A 279 4.61 1.04 5.48
CA LEU A 279 5.59 0.33 6.28
C LEU A 279 5.57 1.04 7.63
N VAL A 280 5.41 0.37 8.77
CA VAL A 280 4.79 1.01 9.97
C VAL A 280 5.72 1.47 11.10
N SER A 281 5.19 2.40 11.89
CA SER A 281 5.80 3.07 13.06
C SER A 281 5.51 2.47 14.46
N GLU A 282 6.38 2.81 15.43
CA GLU A 282 6.13 2.64 16.88
C GLU A 282 5.42 3.88 17.42
N HIS A 283 4.37 3.65 18.19
CA HIS A 283 4.26 4.28 19.51
C HIS A 283 3.90 3.22 20.56
N TYR A 284 4.89 2.83 21.36
CA TYR A 284 4.71 1.98 22.54
C TYR A 284 5.03 2.79 23.81
N TYR A 285 4.02 3.00 24.66
CA TYR A 285 4.25 3.04 26.09
C TYR A 285 4.13 1.61 26.62
N ILE A 286 5.25 0.96 26.93
CA ILE A 286 5.23 -0.30 27.69
C ILE A 286 5.26 0.07 29.17
N CYS A 287 4.12 -0.09 29.85
CA CYS A 287 4.09 -0.16 31.30
C CYS A 287 4.42 -1.60 31.72
N VAL A 288 5.68 -1.86 32.10
CA VAL A 288 6.05 -3.15 32.70
C VAL A 288 5.55 -3.15 34.14
N VAL A 289 4.44 -3.85 34.40
CA VAL A 289 4.03 -4.18 35.78
C VAL A 289 4.88 -5.34 36.27
N SER A 290 5.96 -5.02 36.96
CA SER A 290 6.85 -6.00 37.56
C SER A 290 6.18 -6.70 38.75
N ARG A 291 5.79 -7.97 38.57
CA ARG A 291 5.74 -8.96 39.65
C ARG A 291 6.40 -10.25 39.20
N VAL A 292 7.71 -10.32 39.41
CA VAL A 292 8.47 -11.58 39.44
C VAL A 292 8.66 -11.94 40.90
N SER A 293 8.05 -13.04 41.33
CA SER A 293 8.29 -13.64 42.64
C SER A 293 9.12 -14.89 42.44
N ILE A 294 10.38 -14.88 42.90
CA ILE A 294 11.25 -16.05 42.93
C ILE A 294 11.86 -16.14 44.34
N PHE A 295 11.68 -17.29 44.98
CA PHE A 295 12.32 -17.63 46.25
C PHE A 295 13.69 -18.28 45.97
N GLY A 296 14.70 -17.94 46.77
CA GLY A 296 15.99 -18.63 46.76
C GLY A 296 17.05 -17.92 47.61
N LYS A 297 17.52 -18.56 48.68
CA LYS A 297 18.76 -18.19 49.38
C LYS A 297 19.94 -18.90 48.71
N PHE A 298 21.07 -18.23 48.52
CA PHE A 298 22.40 -18.67 49.01
C PHE A 298 23.47 -17.57 48.78
N SER A 299 24.67 -17.80 49.34
CA SER A 299 25.68 -16.78 49.66
C SER A 299 26.67 -16.47 48.52
N SER A 300 27.39 -15.36 48.68
CA SER A 300 28.48 -14.77 47.88
C SER A 300 29.36 -15.74 47.07
N PHE A 301 29.69 -15.37 45.83
CA PHE A 301 30.84 -14.47 45.55
C PHE A 301 30.73 -13.82 44.15
N ALA A 302 31.53 -12.78 43.91
CA ALA A 302 31.28 -11.77 42.88
C ALA A 302 31.97 -11.99 41.52
N CYS A 303 31.37 -11.43 40.46
CA CYS A 303 32.11 -10.82 39.37
C CYS A 303 31.32 -9.62 38.81
N LEU A 304 31.98 -8.49 38.55
CA LEU A 304 31.34 -7.24 38.11
C LEU A 304 30.98 -7.27 36.62
N VAL A 305 29.77 -6.82 36.29
CA VAL A 305 29.53 -5.98 35.11
C VAL A 305 28.62 -4.82 35.55
N TRP A 306 28.94 -3.60 35.13
CA TRP A 306 28.33 -2.37 35.62
C TRP A 306 26.84 -2.26 35.25
N LEU A 307 26.01 -1.95 36.25
CA LEU A 307 24.60 -1.59 36.09
C LEU A 307 24.38 -0.22 36.72
N VAL A 308 23.77 0.69 35.96
CA VAL A 308 23.50 2.08 36.35
C VAL A 308 22.29 2.13 37.29
N LEU A 309 22.34 3.00 38.32
CA LEU A 309 21.30 3.94 38.78
C LEU A 309 21.54 4.38 40.25
N ASP A 310 21.70 5.69 40.51
CA ASP A 310 21.25 6.34 41.76
C ASP A 310 21.21 7.89 41.68
N LYS A 311 20.38 8.49 42.56
CA LYS A 311 20.24 9.90 43.01
C LYS A 311 19.65 10.92 42.00
N SER A 312 18.48 11.52 42.24
CA SER A 312 17.98 12.07 43.51
C SER A 312 16.46 12.40 43.55
N SER A 313 15.83 12.16 44.72
CA SER A 313 14.73 12.93 45.39
C SER A 313 13.41 13.26 44.61
N LEU A 314 12.17 13.17 45.15
CA LEU A 314 11.61 13.12 46.53
C LEU A 314 10.25 12.34 46.59
N PHE A 315 9.88 11.92 47.80
CA PHE A 315 8.56 11.36 48.24
C PHE A 315 7.52 12.49 48.54
N PRO A 316 6.26 12.24 49.00
CA PRO A 316 5.56 10.99 49.40
C PRO A 316 4.22 10.81 48.59
N LEU A 317 3.12 10.14 48.97
CA LEU A 317 2.65 9.42 50.18
C LEU A 317 1.54 8.41 49.80
N MET A 318 1.38 7.27 50.49
CA MET A 318 0.15 6.45 50.40
C MET A 318 -0.09 5.59 51.66
N LEU A 319 -1.30 5.68 52.23
CA LEU A 319 -1.82 4.80 53.29
C LEU A 319 -2.27 3.45 52.70
N ILE A 320 -2.20 2.38 53.49
CA ILE A 320 -2.69 1.04 53.14
C ILE A 320 -3.90 0.71 54.03
N ASP A 321 -4.96 0.16 53.44
CA ASP A 321 -6.12 -0.40 54.15
C ASP A 321 -6.44 -1.83 53.62
N GLU A 322 -7.01 -2.68 54.47
CA GLU A 322 -7.01 -4.14 54.38
C GLU A 322 -8.15 -4.75 53.53
N GLN A 323 -8.31 -4.35 52.26
CA GLN A 323 -9.17 -5.12 51.33
C GLN A 323 -8.48 -5.47 50.01
N GLN A 324 -7.84 -6.64 49.99
CA GLN A 324 -7.33 -7.29 48.77
C GLN A 324 -8.46 -7.71 47.82
N ARG A 325 -9.01 -6.75 47.06
CA ARG A 325 -9.85 -7.04 45.88
C ARG A 325 -9.51 -6.08 44.74
N VAL A 326 -8.95 -6.62 43.66
CA VAL A 326 -8.89 -5.95 42.36
C VAL A 326 -9.75 -6.74 41.39
N SER A 327 -10.90 -6.18 41.04
CA SER A 327 -11.75 -6.70 39.97
C SER A 327 -11.15 -6.33 38.62
N ILE A 328 -10.81 -7.33 37.79
CA ILE A 328 -10.35 -7.09 36.42
C ILE A 328 -11.58 -7.03 35.49
N PHE A 329 -11.82 -5.89 34.87
CA PHE A 329 -12.79 -5.73 33.78
C PHE A 329 -12.11 -5.17 32.53
N GLY A 330 -12.50 -5.69 31.36
CA GLY A 330 -12.42 -4.99 30.08
C GLY A 330 -11.14 -5.20 29.25
N LYS A 331 -11.28 -5.95 28.14
CA LYS A 331 -10.34 -5.89 27.00
C LYS A 331 -10.29 -4.46 26.44
N PHE A 332 -9.10 -3.89 26.35
CA PHE A 332 -8.85 -2.80 25.40
C PHE A 332 -8.16 -3.34 24.15
N SER A 333 -8.84 -3.25 23.01
CA SER A 333 -8.25 -3.51 21.70
C SER A 333 -7.43 -2.29 21.27
N SER A 334 -6.13 -2.31 21.56
CA SER A 334 -5.21 -1.28 21.11
C SER A 334 -5.18 -1.22 19.58
N ILE A 335 -5.64 -0.07 19.04
CA ILE A 335 -5.30 0.35 17.69
C ILE A 335 -3.88 0.90 17.79
N THR A 336 -2.93 0.12 17.33
CA THR A 336 -1.62 0.61 16.94
C THR A 336 -1.46 0.27 15.48
N GLU A 337 -0.75 1.13 14.75
CA GLU A 337 -0.39 0.84 13.37
C GLU A 337 0.42 -0.47 13.27
N ILE A 338 0.14 -1.31 12.28
CA ILE A 338 0.76 -2.63 12.05
C ILE A 338 0.90 -2.85 10.55
N ASP A 339 2.14 -2.81 10.06
CA ASP A 339 2.51 -3.34 8.74
C ASP A 339 3.76 -4.22 8.89
N VAL A 340 4.87 -3.89 8.22
CA VAL A 340 6.06 -4.76 8.14
C VAL A 340 7.34 -4.07 8.59
N ARG A 341 8.29 -4.84 9.13
CA ARG A 341 9.59 -4.34 9.61
C ARG A 341 10.77 -5.28 9.33
N GLY A 342 11.98 -4.74 9.42
CA GLY A 342 13.23 -5.44 9.12
C GLY A 342 13.47 -5.55 7.61
N ASN A 343 13.83 -6.74 7.13
CA ASN A 343 14.30 -6.92 5.76
C ASN A 343 13.14 -6.97 4.75
N LEU A 344 12.97 -5.92 3.95
CA LEU A 344 11.94 -5.82 2.89
C LEU A 344 12.29 -6.54 1.59
N PHE A 345 13.44 -7.22 1.47
CA PHE A 345 13.92 -7.80 0.22
C PHE A 345 12.85 -8.61 -0.54
N GLY A 346 12.09 -9.47 0.15
CA GLY A 346 11.04 -10.26 -0.48
C GLY A 346 9.83 -9.45 -0.96
N LEU A 347 9.47 -8.37 -0.26
CA LEU A 347 8.40 -7.44 -0.66
C LEU A 347 8.80 -6.68 -1.93
N LEU A 348 10.02 -6.11 -1.94
CA LEU A 348 10.52 -5.34 -3.07
C LEU A 348 10.81 -6.21 -4.30
N CYS A 349 11.23 -7.47 -4.10
CA CYS A 349 11.45 -8.43 -5.20
C CYS A 349 10.15 -8.94 -5.86
N ALA A 350 9.04 -8.96 -5.11
CA ALA A 350 7.73 -9.41 -5.59
C ALA A 350 6.76 -8.24 -5.82
N HIS A 351 7.27 -7.02 -5.99
CA HIS A 351 6.47 -5.83 -6.24
C HIS A 351 5.52 -6.03 -7.46
N PRO A 352 4.27 -5.54 -7.39
CA PRO A 352 3.34 -5.64 -8.51
C PRO A 352 3.86 -4.96 -9.78
N LEU A 353 3.21 -5.22 -10.91
CA LEU A 353 3.54 -4.60 -12.20
C LEU A 353 3.14 -3.12 -12.28
N ALA A 354 2.42 -2.61 -11.27
CA ALA A 354 2.16 -1.18 -11.10
C ALA A 354 3.48 -0.40 -10.86
N PRO A 355 3.54 0.91 -11.19
CA PRO A 355 4.68 1.73 -10.84
C PRO A 355 4.82 1.87 -9.32
N LEU A 356 6.02 1.70 -8.77
CA LEU A 356 6.32 2.06 -7.38
C LEU A 356 6.13 3.57 -7.21
N VAL A 357 5.30 3.99 -6.26
CA VAL A 357 4.94 5.40 -6.02
C VAL A 357 5.59 5.93 -4.74
N SER A 358 5.59 5.17 -3.66
CA SER A 358 6.14 5.61 -2.38
C SER A 358 6.54 4.45 -1.45
N LEU A 359 7.45 4.76 -0.53
CA LEU A 359 7.86 3.90 0.58
C LEU A 359 7.85 4.73 1.88
N HIS A 360 7.19 4.24 2.92
CA HIS A 360 7.10 4.90 4.23
C HIS A 360 8.10 4.32 5.26
N HIS A 361 8.21 4.97 6.42
CA HIS A 361 8.87 4.53 7.66
C HIS A 361 10.21 3.79 7.50
N LEU A 362 11.09 4.40 6.73
CA LEU A 362 12.41 3.85 6.38
C LEU A 362 13.34 3.60 7.59
N ASP A 363 13.01 4.16 8.76
CA ASP A 363 13.72 3.93 10.02
C ASP A 363 13.51 2.52 10.61
N ALA A 364 12.37 1.87 10.33
CA ALA A 364 12.03 0.55 10.88
C ALA A 364 12.49 -0.64 10.01
N VAL A 365 13.06 -0.35 8.84
CA VAL A 365 13.50 -1.35 7.88
C VAL A 365 15.02 -1.43 7.83
N ASP A 366 15.51 -2.57 7.36
CA ASP A 366 16.94 -2.77 7.09
C ASP A 366 17.32 -2.05 5.77
N PRO A 367 18.58 -1.57 5.62
CA PRO A 367 19.05 -1.03 4.36
C PRO A 367 18.83 -2.01 3.20
N PHE A 368 18.21 -1.53 2.12
CA PHE A 368 17.86 -2.32 0.94
C PHE A 368 19.06 -2.99 0.28
N PHE A 369 20.24 -2.37 0.36
CA PHE A 369 21.49 -2.83 -0.22
C PHE A 369 22.55 -3.15 0.85
N PRO A 370 23.31 -4.25 0.74
CA PRO A 370 24.37 -4.59 1.68
C PRO A 370 25.44 -3.48 1.80
N LYS A 371 26.00 -3.33 3.01
CA LYS A 371 27.08 -2.36 3.32
C LYS A 371 26.71 -0.89 3.04
N THR A 372 25.44 -0.52 3.20
CA THR A 372 24.97 0.87 3.11
C THR A 372 24.21 1.27 4.38
N ASN A 373 24.13 2.56 4.66
CA ASN A 373 23.14 3.07 5.63
C ASN A 373 21.76 3.25 4.96
N ARG A 374 20.71 3.53 5.74
CA ARG A 374 19.32 3.66 5.26
C ARG A 374 19.18 4.70 4.15
N THR A 375 19.60 5.94 4.42
CA THR A 375 19.50 7.06 3.47
C THR A 375 20.26 6.77 2.17
N GLU A 376 21.46 6.19 2.26
CA GLU A 376 22.26 5.78 1.10
C GLU A 376 21.58 4.65 0.31
N SER A 377 21.03 3.64 0.99
CA SER A 377 20.26 2.57 0.35
C SER A 377 19.10 3.10 -0.49
N VAL A 378 18.35 4.05 0.09
CA VAL A 378 17.19 4.66 -0.54
C VAL A 378 17.64 5.58 -1.69
N ALA A 379 18.72 6.33 -1.52
CA ALA A 379 19.31 7.15 -2.60
C ALA A 379 19.75 6.30 -3.80
N ARG A 380 20.34 5.12 -3.57
CA ARG A 380 20.68 4.15 -4.63
C ARG A 380 19.44 3.65 -5.38
N LEU A 381 18.35 3.34 -4.67
CA LEU A 381 17.08 2.91 -5.28
C LEU A 381 16.42 4.02 -6.11
N ILE A 382 16.39 5.27 -5.60
CA ILE A 382 15.89 6.44 -6.32
C ILE A 382 16.75 6.72 -7.56
N SER A 383 18.07 6.59 -7.45
CA SER A 383 18.99 6.74 -8.59
C SER A 383 18.66 5.73 -9.71
N ALA A 384 18.47 4.45 -9.37
CA ALA A 384 18.02 3.44 -10.33
C ALA A 384 16.64 3.76 -10.93
N ALA A 385 15.70 4.29 -10.13
CA ALA A 385 14.40 4.73 -10.61
C ALA A 385 14.49 5.94 -11.55
N SER A 386 15.41 6.88 -11.33
CA SER A 386 15.59 8.04 -12.23
C SER A 386 15.94 7.63 -13.67
N PHE A 387 16.60 6.48 -13.84
CA PHE A 387 17.00 5.96 -15.14
C PHE A 387 15.82 5.30 -15.89
N ASP A 388 15.09 4.37 -15.26
CA ASP A 388 13.92 3.69 -15.87
C ASP A 388 12.81 3.49 -14.81
N SER A 389 12.15 4.60 -14.43
CA SER A 389 11.19 4.66 -13.31
C SER A 389 10.00 3.73 -13.52
N ALA A 390 9.57 3.60 -14.76
CA ALA A 390 8.50 2.73 -15.23
C ALA A 390 8.73 1.24 -14.90
N ARG A 391 9.99 0.83 -14.75
CA ARG A 391 10.41 -0.55 -14.55
C ARG A 391 10.97 -0.83 -13.15
N ILE A 392 11.16 0.18 -12.30
CA ILE A 392 11.75 -0.03 -10.96
C ILE A 392 10.96 -1.10 -10.20
N LEU A 393 11.68 -2.06 -9.59
CA LEU A 393 11.14 -3.25 -8.92
C LEU A 393 10.33 -4.23 -9.79
N GLN A 394 10.21 -4.03 -11.10
CA GLN A 394 9.57 -5.03 -11.96
C GLN A 394 10.47 -6.25 -12.12
N GLN A 395 9.97 -7.40 -11.64
CA GLN A 395 10.60 -8.70 -11.78
C GLN A 395 10.42 -9.26 -13.21
N SER A 396 11.51 -9.72 -13.82
CA SER A 396 11.53 -10.53 -15.05
C SER A 396 12.18 -11.87 -14.73
N VAL A 397 11.67 -12.98 -15.27
CA VAL A 397 12.19 -14.33 -15.02
C VAL A 397 12.67 -14.91 -16.34
N CYS A 398 13.94 -15.31 -16.38
CA CYS A 398 14.63 -15.82 -17.56
C CYS A 398 15.06 -17.26 -17.29
N TYR A 399 14.91 -18.13 -18.27
CA TYR A 399 15.30 -19.53 -18.20
C TYR A 399 16.46 -19.80 -19.16
N ASP A 400 17.51 -20.45 -18.67
CA ASP A 400 18.56 -21.03 -19.52
C ASP A 400 18.46 -22.56 -19.44
N SER A 401 17.96 -23.16 -20.51
CA SER A 401 17.86 -24.61 -20.67
C SER A 401 19.22 -25.28 -20.83
N SER A 402 20.25 -24.58 -21.32
CA SER A 402 21.57 -25.16 -21.58
C SER A 402 22.36 -25.44 -20.30
N ASN A 403 22.25 -24.58 -19.29
CA ASN A 403 22.86 -24.80 -17.96
C ASN A 403 21.86 -25.20 -16.87
N ILE A 404 20.56 -25.32 -17.21
CA ILE A 404 19.45 -25.60 -16.29
C ILE A 404 19.43 -24.59 -15.13
N VAL A 405 19.43 -23.30 -15.48
CA VAL A 405 19.46 -22.18 -14.53
C VAL A 405 18.22 -21.29 -14.73
N THR A 406 17.59 -20.90 -13.62
CA THR A 406 16.54 -19.86 -13.63
C THR A 406 17.09 -18.58 -13.03
N VAL A 407 16.92 -17.44 -13.70
CA VAL A 407 17.33 -16.13 -13.20
C VAL A 407 16.12 -15.22 -13.02
N SER A 408 15.93 -14.70 -11.80
CA SER A 408 14.96 -13.67 -11.47
C SER A 408 15.66 -12.32 -11.37
N VAL A 409 15.34 -11.40 -12.28
CA VAL A 409 15.89 -10.04 -12.34
C VAL A 409 14.84 -9.04 -11.91
N VAL A 410 15.07 -8.38 -10.78
CA VAL A 410 14.23 -7.30 -10.25
C VAL A 410 14.91 -5.98 -10.59
N TRP A 411 14.37 -5.27 -11.57
CA TRP A 411 15.07 -4.14 -12.19
C TRP A 411 15.41 -3.03 -11.18
N GLY A 412 16.66 -2.57 -11.23
CA GLY A 412 17.20 -1.54 -10.33
C GLY A 412 17.46 -1.99 -8.89
N TYR A 413 17.19 -3.25 -8.53
CA TYR A 413 17.28 -3.73 -7.15
C TYR A 413 18.10 -5.02 -6.97
N ALA A 414 17.66 -6.15 -7.52
CA ALA A 414 18.20 -7.46 -7.18
C ALA A 414 18.25 -8.43 -8.37
N ILE A 415 19.21 -9.36 -8.32
CA ILE A 415 19.26 -10.51 -9.23
C ILE A 415 19.41 -11.76 -8.38
N GLN A 416 18.52 -12.72 -8.56
CA GLN A 416 18.55 -14.03 -7.91
C GLN A 416 18.78 -15.10 -8.98
N VAL A 417 19.83 -15.89 -8.80
CA VAL A 417 20.16 -17.03 -9.69
C VAL A 417 19.84 -18.31 -8.95
N TYR A 418 19.04 -19.17 -9.56
CA TYR A 418 18.59 -20.43 -9.00
C TYR A 418 19.10 -21.59 -9.84
N GLU A 419 19.66 -22.60 -9.17
CA GLU A 419 19.97 -23.89 -9.77
C GLU A 419 18.68 -24.68 -10.02
N GLY A 420 18.56 -25.24 -11.23
CA GLY A 420 17.37 -25.93 -11.71
C GLY A 420 16.29 -25.00 -12.28
N ASN A 421 15.35 -25.62 -12.96
CA ASN A 421 14.13 -25.00 -13.45
C ASN A 421 13.18 -24.69 -12.28
N LYS A 422 12.82 -23.41 -12.09
CA LYS A 422 11.88 -22.95 -11.05
C LYS A 422 10.55 -22.48 -11.67
N LEU A 423 9.44 -22.92 -11.11
CA LEU A 423 8.11 -22.51 -11.56
C LEU A 423 7.94 -20.99 -11.40
N LEU A 424 7.42 -20.33 -12.44
CA LEU A 424 7.15 -18.90 -12.41
C LEU A 424 6.27 -18.50 -11.20
N PRO A 425 5.14 -19.18 -10.89
CA PRO A 425 4.34 -18.88 -9.69
C PRO A 425 5.13 -18.87 -8.37
N ASP A 426 6.09 -19.80 -8.19
CA ASP A 426 6.92 -19.86 -6.97
C ASP A 426 7.86 -18.66 -6.87
N LEU A 427 8.39 -18.19 -8.01
CA LEU A 427 9.28 -17.03 -8.07
C LEU A 427 8.54 -15.71 -7.95
N LEU A 428 7.29 -15.63 -8.43
CA LEU A 428 6.42 -14.47 -8.22
C LEU A 428 5.85 -14.41 -6.80
N THR A 429 5.79 -15.55 -6.08
CA THR A 429 5.32 -15.59 -4.69
C THR A 429 6.34 -14.92 -3.76
N LEU A 430 5.85 -13.94 -2.99
CA LEU A 430 6.62 -13.08 -2.11
C LEU A 430 7.39 -13.89 -1.04
N GLN A 431 8.68 -13.58 -0.87
CA GLN A 431 9.52 -14.22 0.16
C GLN A 431 9.29 -13.57 1.52
N LYS A 432 9.02 -14.37 2.56
CA LYS A 432 8.82 -13.86 3.93
C LYS A 432 10.15 -13.47 4.59
N THR A 433 10.75 -12.36 4.15
CA THR A 433 12.00 -11.80 4.70
C THR A 433 11.78 -10.84 5.87
N PHE A 434 10.59 -10.24 5.97
CA PHE A 434 10.20 -9.28 7.00
C PHE A 434 9.41 -9.95 8.14
N SER A 435 9.34 -9.25 9.26
CA SER A 435 8.49 -9.62 10.39
C SER A 435 7.24 -8.74 10.47
N THR A 436 6.19 -9.26 11.10
CA THR A 436 5.10 -8.41 11.58
C THR A 436 5.63 -7.36 12.56
N TRP A 437 4.91 -6.26 12.64
CA TRP A 437 5.16 -5.25 13.64
C TRP A 437 5.15 -5.78 15.08
N ARG A 438 4.03 -6.39 15.49
CA ARG A 438 3.85 -6.97 16.83
C ARG A 438 4.84 -8.11 17.08
N ARG A 439 5.40 -8.14 18.30
CA ARG A 439 6.30 -9.17 18.83
C ARG A 439 5.53 -10.07 19.79
N GLY A 440 5.68 -11.40 19.67
CA GLY A 440 5.09 -12.37 20.59
C GLY A 440 4.79 -13.73 19.95
N SER A 441 4.87 -14.81 20.73
CA SER A 441 4.46 -16.15 20.29
C SER A 441 2.94 -16.21 20.16
N GLY A 442 2.45 -16.53 18.96
CA GLY A 442 1.01 -16.65 18.66
C GLY A 442 0.38 -15.51 17.85
N VAL A 443 1.15 -14.47 17.47
CA VAL A 443 0.67 -13.47 16.51
C VAL A 443 0.52 -14.12 15.12
N ARG A 444 -0.71 -14.30 14.65
CA ARG A 444 -0.97 -14.66 13.24
C ARG A 444 -0.71 -13.45 12.36
N SER A 445 0.12 -13.63 11.33
CA SER A 445 0.45 -12.59 10.35
C SER A 445 -0.51 -12.65 9.17
N ASN A 446 -1.65 -11.96 9.27
CA ASN A 446 -2.63 -11.86 8.19
C ASN A 446 -2.21 -10.71 7.25
N TYR A 447 -1.53 -11.02 6.15
CA TYR A 447 -1.16 -10.03 5.13
C TYR A 447 -2.17 -10.02 3.99
N MET A 448 -2.19 -8.94 3.20
CA MET A 448 -2.99 -8.82 1.97
C MET A 448 -2.49 -9.70 0.81
N PHE A 449 -1.39 -10.44 0.99
CA PHE A 449 -0.72 -11.24 -0.02
C PHE A 449 -0.24 -12.59 0.53
N SER A 450 -0.09 -13.57 -0.37
CA SER A 450 0.51 -14.88 -0.04
C SER A 450 2.03 -14.77 0.11
N THR A 451 2.59 -15.42 1.13
CA THR A 451 4.04 -15.46 1.38
C THR A 451 4.56 -16.89 1.33
N ARG A 452 5.72 -17.12 0.72
CA ARG A 452 6.49 -18.37 0.85
C ARG A 452 7.60 -18.22 1.89
N ASP A 453 7.94 -19.35 2.51
CA ASP A 453 9.04 -19.40 3.49
C ASP A 453 10.37 -19.00 2.86
N TYR A 454 11.15 -18.23 3.62
CA TYR A 454 12.50 -17.82 3.26
C TYR A 454 13.51 -18.44 4.23
N LYS A 455 14.31 -19.38 3.75
CA LYS A 455 15.42 -19.96 4.53
C LYS A 455 16.69 -19.18 4.24
N LEU A 456 17.26 -18.54 5.26
CA LEU A 456 18.60 -17.99 5.16
C LEU A 456 19.60 -19.14 5.08
N HIS A 457 20.27 -19.29 3.95
CA HIS A 457 21.38 -20.24 3.84
C HIS A 457 22.67 -19.59 4.34
N ASN A 458 23.41 -20.32 5.20
CA ASN A 458 24.67 -19.83 5.73
C ASN A 458 25.70 -19.66 4.60
N VAL A 459 26.28 -18.46 4.49
CA VAL A 459 27.11 -18.04 3.34
C VAL A 459 28.30 -18.97 3.08
N GLY A 460 28.80 -19.65 4.11
CA GLY A 460 29.96 -20.56 4.02
C GLY A 460 29.72 -21.88 3.27
N ASN A 461 28.48 -22.36 3.15
CA ASN A 461 28.17 -23.66 2.52
C ASN A 461 27.10 -23.53 1.41
N CYS A 462 27.31 -22.57 0.51
CA CYS A 462 26.49 -22.44 -0.70
C CYS A 462 27.05 -23.35 -1.81
N HIS A 463 26.51 -24.57 -1.95
CA HIS A 463 26.79 -25.43 -3.10
C HIS A 463 26.37 -24.70 -4.38
N ARG A 464 27.27 -24.61 -5.37
CA ARG A 464 27.02 -24.00 -6.66
C ARG A 464 27.18 -25.05 -7.76
N ALA A 465 26.18 -25.18 -8.64
CA ALA A 465 26.34 -25.80 -9.95
C ALA A 465 27.63 -25.34 -10.66
N GLU A 466 28.24 -26.22 -11.44
CA GLU A 466 29.51 -25.96 -12.13
C GLU A 466 29.45 -24.70 -13.02
N ALA A 467 28.33 -24.53 -13.74
CA ALA A 467 28.02 -23.34 -14.55
C ALA A 467 28.00 -22.02 -13.76
N LEU A 468 27.77 -22.08 -12.44
CA LEU A 468 27.72 -20.93 -11.53
C LEU A 468 29.00 -20.75 -10.69
N LYS A 469 29.91 -21.73 -10.67
CA LYS A 469 31.19 -21.62 -9.94
C LYS A 469 32.11 -20.56 -10.54
N ARG A 470 32.12 -20.44 -11.87
CA ARG A 470 32.98 -19.49 -12.61
C ARG A 470 32.35 -18.12 -12.83
N LEU A 471 31.05 -17.96 -12.57
CA LEU A 471 30.31 -16.73 -12.80
C LEU A 471 30.74 -15.62 -11.83
N GLN A 472 31.32 -14.55 -12.36
CA GLN A 472 31.81 -13.39 -11.60
C GLN A 472 30.97 -12.12 -11.83
N ARG A 473 30.31 -12.02 -12.99
CA ARG A 473 29.59 -10.81 -13.41
C ARG A 473 28.28 -11.16 -14.09
N ILE A 474 27.22 -10.43 -13.76
CA ILE A 474 25.97 -10.42 -14.51
C ILE A 474 25.77 -9.00 -15.06
N ARG A 475 25.43 -8.89 -16.35
CA ARG A 475 25.03 -7.64 -16.99
C ARG A 475 23.59 -7.76 -17.45
N VAL A 476 22.75 -6.81 -17.07
CA VAL A 476 21.36 -6.75 -17.53
C VAL A 476 21.25 -5.58 -18.50
N LEU A 477 20.78 -5.85 -19.71
CA LEU A 477 20.56 -4.88 -20.77
C LEU A 477 19.06 -4.76 -21.03
N SER A 478 18.60 -3.54 -21.27
CA SER A 478 17.21 -3.26 -21.58
C SER A 478 17.07 -1.90 -22.25
N ARG A 479 16.04 -1.74 -23.09
CA ARG A 479 15.56 -0.42 -23.52
C ARG A 479 14.70 0.20 -22.41
N LYS A 480 14.84 1.51 -22.16
CA LYS A 480 14.03 2.25 -21.17
C LYS A 480 12.53 2.01 -21.43
N LEU A 481 11.80 1.57 -20.41
CA LEU A 481 10.36 1.33 -20.53
C LEU A 481 9.62 2.67 -20.60
N LYS A 482 8.75 2.81 -21.61
CA LYS A 482 7.77 3.90 -21.68
C LYS A 482 6.42 3.33 -21.31
N LEU A 483 5.83 3.81 -20.21
CA LEU A 483 4.43 3.50 -19.88
C LEU A 483 3.54 4.23 -20.88
N ASN A 484 2.67 3.51 -21.57
CA ASN A 484 1.64 4.12 -22.39
C ASN A 484 0.50 4.59 -21.48
N VAL A 485 0.34 5.92 -21.36
CA VAL A 485 -0.66 6.55 -20.49
C VAL A 485 -2.09 6.11 -20.87
N GLU A 486 -2.33 5.88 -22.16
CA GLU A 486 -3.62 5.46 -22.72
C GLU A 486 -3.92 3.96 -22.48
N GLN A 487 -2.94 3.19 -21.99
CA GLN A 487 -3.03 1.73 -21.81
C GLN A 487 -2.51 1.28 -20.44
N MET A 488 -2.66 2.09 -19.38
CA MET A 488 -2.27 1.72 -18.01
C MET A 488 -3.16 0.66 -17.33
N ASN A 489 -3.48 -0.40 -18.07
CA ASN A 489 -3.58 -1.74 -17.50
C ASN A 489 -2.20 -2.12 -16.91
N PRO A 490 -2.12 -3.06 -15.94
CA PRO A 490 -0.85 -3.59 -15.48
C PRO A 490 -0.02 -4.10 -16.68
N PRO A 491 1.18 -3.57 -16.93
CA PRO A 491 1.96 -3.94 -18.11
C PRO A 491 2.30 -5.42 -18.05
N ARG A 492 2.14 -6.14 -19.17
CA ARG A 492 2.56 -7.56 -19.26
C ARG A 492 4.01 -7.68 -18.82
N ARG A 493 4.28 -8.61 -17.90
CA ARG A 493 5.64 -8.89 -17.41
C ARG A 493 6.56 -9.14 -18.60
N GLN A 494 7.75 -8.56 -18.54
CA GLN A 494 8.67 -8.56 -19.67
C GLN A 494 9.44 -9.86 -19.79
N CYS A 495 9.66 -10.29 -21.03
CA CYS A 495 10.42 -11.48 -21.37
C CYS A 495 11.92 -11.16 -21.37
N CYS A 496 12.75 -12.17 -21.14
CA CYS A 496 14.20 -11.98 -21.14
C CYS A 496 14.99 -13.20 -21.59
N ASP A 497 16.05 -12.92 -22.34
CA ASP A 497 16.96 -13.91 -22.92
C ASP A 497 18.30 -13.88 -22.19
N ILE A 498 18.84 -15.06 -21.88
CA ILE A 498 20.20 -15.20 -21.36
C ILE A 498 21.12 -15.50 -22.55
N SER A 499 22.15 -14.67 -22.75
CA SER A 499 23.16 -14.93 -23.79
C SER A 499 24.02 -16.14 -23.40
N SER A 500 23.92 -17.20 -24.20
CA SER A 500 24.63 -18.47 -24.02
C SER A 500 25.69 -18.66 -25.12
N PRO A 501 26.83 -19.32 -24.85
CA PRO A 501 27.29 -19.77 -23.53
C PRO A 501 27.84 -18.62 -22.68
N PHE A 502 27.58 -18.65 -21.38
CA PHE A 502 28.26 -17.80 -20.41
C PHE A 502 29.28 -18.62 -19.59
N ASN A 503 30.33 -17.95 -19.11
CA ASN A 503 31.38 -18.57 -18.29
C ASN A 503 31.68 -17.67 -17.09
N THR A 504 32.47 -16.61 -17.28
CA THR A 504 32.77 -15.62 -16.23
C THR A 504 31.78 -14.45 -16.19
N SER A 505 31.10 -14.16 -17.30
CA SER A 505 30.12 -13.09 -17.44
C SER A 505 28.85 -13.59 -18.12
N MET A 506 27.71 -13.43 -17.45
CA MET A 506 26.37 -13.65 -18.00
C MET A 506 25.80 -12.33 -18.50
N VAL A 507 25.12 -12.34 -19.66
CA VAL A 507 24.38 -11.18 -20.18
C VAL A 507 22.92 -11.56 -20.29
N ILE A 508 22.04 -10.70 -19.77
CA ILE A 508 20.58 -10.89 -19.77
C ILE A 508 19.95 -9.71 -20.50
N ASN A 509 19.17 -9.97 -21.54
CA ASN A 509 18.47 -8.95 -22.31
C ASN A 509 16.99 -8.96 -21.93
N ILE A 510 16.47 -7.90 -21.33
CA ILE A 510 15.03 -7.76 -21.04
C ILE A 510 14.37 -6.97 -22.16
N ARG A 511 13.27 -7.51 -22.69
CA ARG A 511 12.51 -6.96 -23.82
C ARG A 511 11.01 -7.10 -23.63
N GLN A 512 10.22 -6.44 -24.48
CA GLN A 512 8.80 -6.76 -24.57
C GLN A 512 8.66 -8.20 -25.11
N CYS A 513 7.72 -8.95 -24.56
CA CYS A 513 7.33 -10.25 -25.10
C CYS A 513 6.66 -10.05 -26.47
N MET A 514 6.84 -11.00 -27.38
CA MET A 514 6.00 -11.12 -28.57
C MET A 514 4.54 -11.45 -28.16
N PRO A 515 3.54 -11.21 -29.02
CA PRO A 515 2.12 -11.36 -28.68
C PRO A 515 1.79 -12.70 -28.00
N ASP A 516 2.32 -13.81 -28.50
CA ASP A 516 2.03 -15.16 -28.01
C ASP A 516 3.16 -15.78 -27.17
N GLU A 517 4.20 -15.01 -26.84
CA GLU A 517 5.39 -15.52 -26.13
C GLU A 517 5.15 -15.65 -24.62
N LEU A 518 5.20 -16.88 -24.12
CA LEU A 518 5.03 -17.18 -22.70
C LEU A 518 6.36 -17.09 -21.94
N ILE A 519 6.32 -16.53 -20.73
CA ILE A 519 7.42 -16.68 -19.76
C ILE A 519 7.31 -18.09 -19.18
N ALA A 520 7.93 -19.04 -19.87
CA ALA A 520 7.87 -20.47 -19.57
C ALA A 520 9.26 -21.10 -19.62
N MET A 521 9.39 -22.24 -18.95
CA MET A 521 10.55 -23.11 -19.08
C MET A 521 10.44 -23.81 -20.44
N ASN A 522 11.42 -23.63 -21.32
CA ASN A 522 11.54 -24.48 -22.49
C ASN A 522 11.99 -25.87 -22.02
N THR A 523 11.11 -26.85 -22.18
CA THR A 523 11.30 -28.28 -21.85
C THR A 523 12.16 -28.98 -22.87
#